data_AF-A0A936W7I7-F1
#
_entry.id   AF-A0A936W7I7-F1
#
_cell.length_a   1.000
_cell.length_b   1.000
_cell.length_c   1.000
_cell.angle_alpha   90.00
_cell.angle_beta   90.00
_cell.angle_gamma   90.00
#
_symmetry.space_group_name_H-M   'P 1'
#
loop_
_entity.id
_entity.type
_entity.pdbx_description
1 polymer ?
#
loop_
_entity_poly.entity_id
_entity_poly.type
_entity_poly.pdbx_seq_one_letter_code
_entity_poly.pdbx_strand_id
1 'polypeptide(L)'
;MFCLIYFMMMIIVGCGPVGEGENTFSKESTFVGSVSCKSCHESAYQDWQKSDHFLAMQPANDSTVLGDFNNTSFTADGVTNSFFKKDGKFFINTQGDDGRNHDFEVLYVLDISHYSNISLLFQEGDYNPRG
;
A
#
# COMPACT_ATOMS: atom_id res chain seq x y z
N MET A 1 0.30 7.90 -62.50
CA MET A 1 0.04 9.30 -62.06
C MET A 1 -1.19 9.42 -61.15
N PHE A 2 -2.34 8.83 -61.48
CA PHE A 2 -3.58 8.96 -60.67
C PHE A 2 -3.58 8.22 -59.30
N CYS A 3 -2.70 7.23 -59.10
CA CYS A 3 -2.59 6.52 -57.80
C CYS A 3 -1.89 7.36 -56.71
N LEU A 4 -0.96 8.24 -57.10
CA LEU A 4 -0.26 9.14 -56.17
C LEU A 4 -1.14 10.30 -55.70
N ILE A 5 -2.15 10.68 -56.50
CA ILE A 5 -3.08 11.76 -56.16
C ILE A 5 -4.12 11.29 -55.14
N TYR A 6 -4.53 10.01 -55.22
CA TYR A 6 -5.50 9.43 -54.27
C TYR A 6 -4.90 9.23 -52.87
N PHE A 7 -3.61 8.93 -52.79
CA PHE A 7 -2.91 8.77 -51.51
C PHE A 7 -2.74 10.11 -50.76
N MET A 8 -2.70 11.24 -51.48
CA MET A 8 -2.52 12.57 -50.88
C MET A 8 -3.83 13.24 -50.42
N MET A 9 -4.99 12.67 -50.79
CA MET A 9 -6.31 13.21 -50.44
C MET A 9 -6.89 12.58 -49.15
N MET A 10 -6.31 11.48 -48.65
CA MET A 10 -6.66 10.85 -47.37
C MET A 10 -5.96 11.46 -46.16
N ILE A 11 -4.97 12.33 -46.35
CA ILE A 11 -4.22 12.96 -45.25
C ILE A 11 -4.90 14.25 -44.75
N ILE A 12 -5.79 14.85 -45.55
CA ILE A 12 -6.35 16.19 -45.29
C ILE A 12 -7.69 16.18 -44.53
N VAL A 13 -8.29 15.01 -44.27
CA VAL A 13 -9.61 14.90 -43.60
C VAL A 13 -9.48 14.44 -42.13
N GLY A 14 -8.25 14.30 -41.60
CA GLY A 14 -8.02 13.70 -40.29
C GLY A 14 -7.84 14.63 -39.09
N CYS A 15 -7.86 15.96 -39.25
CA CYS A 15 -7.60 16.87 -38.12
C CYS A 15 -8.58 18.05 -38.10
N GLY A 16 -9.80 17.78 -37.64
CA GLY A 16 -10.61 18.82 -37.00
C GLY A 16 -10.21 18.92 -35.53
N PRO A 17 -10.25 20.11 -34.90
CA PRO A 17 -10.07 20.21 -33.46
C PRO A 17 -11.18 19.39 -32.82
N VAL A 18 -10.81 18.30 -32.14
CA VAL A 18 -11.68 17.71 -31.14
C VAL A 18 -11.99 18.84 -30.18
N GLY A 19 -13.24 19.29 -30.15
CA GLY A 19 -13.68 20.23 -29.14
C GLY A 19 -13.36 19.60 -27.80
N GLU A 20 -12.38 20.16 -27.10
CA GLU A 20 -12.08 19.85 -25.73
C GLU A 20 -13.31 20.25 -24.92
N GLY A 21 -14.24 19.30 -24.78
CA GLY A 21 -15.21 19.35 -23.70
C GLY A 21 -14.42 19.18 -22.41
N GLU A 22 -13.86 20.27 -21.92
CA GLU A 22 -13.27 20.39 -20.59
C GLU A 22 -14.38 20.24 -19.54
N ASN A 23 -14.90 19.02 -19.38
CA ASN A 23 -15.47 18.61 -18.10
C ASN A 23 -14.33 18.11 -17.23
N THR A 24 -13.43 19.01 -16.85
CA THR A 24 -12.47 18.80 -15.78
C THR A 24 -13.16 18.99 -14.43
N PHE A 25 -14.16 18.15 -14.16
CA PHE A 25 -14.49 17.86 -12.76
C PHE A 25 -13.75 16.58 -12.36
N SER A 26 -12.42 16.70 -12.26
CA SER A 26 -11.65 15.77 -11.43
C SER A 26 -12.02 16.10 -9.99
N LYS A 27 -13.13 15.54 -9.50
CA LYS A 27 -13.29 15.41 -8.06
C LYS A 27 -12.29 14.35 -7.66
N GLU A 28 -11.13 14.79 -7.15
CA GLU A 28 -10.14 13.92 -6.54
C GLU A 28 -10.87 12.94 -5.60
N SER A 29 -10.74 11.64 -5.88
CA SER A 29 -11.36 10.62 -5.06
C SER A 29 -10.68 10.63 -3.69
N THR A 30 -11.46 10.93 -2.66
CA THR A 30 -10.96 10.91 -1.28
C THR A 30 -11.31 9.56 -0.66
N PHE A 31 -10.35 8.92 -0.01
CA PHE A 31 -10.62 7.75 0.81
C PHE A 31 -11.42 8.18 2.06
N VAL A 32 -12.62 7.65 2.23
CA VAL A 32 -13.55 8.04 3.31
C VAL A 32 -13.60 7.03 4.46
N GLY A 33 -12.78 5.98 4.41
CA GLY A 33 -12.79 4.88 5.37
C GLY A 33 -14.01 3.95 5.21
N SER A 34 -13.84 2.67 5.58
CA SER A 34 -14.89 1.65 5.44
C SER A 34 -16.10 1.89 6.36
N VAL A 35 -15.90 2.56 7.50
CA VAL A 35 -16.97 2.88 8.46
C VAL A 35 -18.06 3.74 7.82
N SER A 36 -17.69 4.63 6.91
CA SER A 36 -18.62 5.49 6.16
C SER A 36 -19.64 4.68 5.33
N CYS A 37 -19.31 3.44 4.98
CA CYS A 37 -20.17 2.55 4.20
C CYS A 37 -21.17 1.77 5.07
N LYS A 38 -20.92 1.66 6.38
CA LYS A 38 -21.62 0.74 7.29
C LYS A 38 -23.14 0.96 7.32
N SER A 39 -23.59 2.20 7.48
CA SER A 39 -25.02 2.50 7.67
C SER A 39 -25.90 2.08 6.48
N CYS A 40 -25.33 2.05 5.27
CA CYS A 40 -26.02 1.62 4.05
C CYS A 40 -25.75 0.15 3.70
N HIS A 41 -24.63 -0.41 4.14
CA HIS A 41 -24.14 -1.74 3.79
C HIS A 41 -23.82 -2.60 5.01
N GLU A 42 -24.71 -2.65 6.00
CA GLU A 42 -24.44 -3.30 7.29
C GLU A 42 -24.04 -4.77 7.13
N SER A 43 -24.79 -5.58 6.37
CA SER A 43 -24.47 -7.01 6.19
C SER A 43 -23.08 -7.20 5.56
N ALA A 44 -22.79 -6.48 4.48
CA ALA A 44 -21.50 -6.58 3.80
C ALA A 44 -20.35 -6.08 4.70
N TYR A 45 -20.58 -5.04 5.51
CA TYR A 45 -19.61 -4.56 6.48
C TYR A 45 -19.32 -5.62 7.55
N GLN A 46 -20.35 -6.27 8.09
CA GLN A 46 -20.20 -7.34 9.09
C GLN A 46 -19.50 -8.59 8.53
N ASP A 47 -19.77 -8.95 7.28
CA ASP A 47 -19.11 -10.07 6.61
C ASP A 47 -17.65 -9.73 6.29
N TRP A 48 -17.39 -8.52 5.81
CA TRP A 48 -16.03 -8.02 5.54
C TRP A 48 -15.17 -8.02 6.80
N GLN A 49 -15.69 -7.59 7.96
CA GLN A 49 -14.96 -7.58 9.24
C GLN A 49 -14.50 -8.96 9.70
N LYS A 50 -15.05 -10.04 9.16
CA LYS A 50 -14.67 -11.42 9.47
C LYS A 50 -13.84 -12.07 8.36
N SER A 51 -13.58 -11.32 7.28
CA SER A 51 -12.84 -11.82 6.13
C SER A 51 -11.33 -11.66 6.32
N ASP A 52 -10.57 -12.50 5.62
CA ASP A 52 -9.11 -12.38 5.56
C ASP A 52 -8.67 -11.00 5.06
N HIS A 53 -9.45 -10.32 4.23
CA HIS A 53 -9.12 -8.96 3.76
C HIS A 53 -9.11 -7.93 4.89
N PHE A 54 -10.01 -8.06 5.87
CA PHE A 54 -10.00 -7.19 7.05
C PHE A 54 -8.86 -7.57 8.00
N LEU A 55 -8.59 -8.86 8.13
CA LEU A 55 -7.54 -9.37 9.00
C LEU A 55 -6.13 -9.22 8.39
N ALA A 56 -6.03 -8.93 7.09
CA ALA A 56 -4.76 -8.85 6.36
C ALA A 56 -3.78 -7.84 6.94
N MET A 57 -4.25 -6.77 7.60
CA MET A 57 -3.41 -5.78 8.27
C MET A 57 -3.85 -5.66 9.73
N GLN A 58 -3.04 -6.16 10.67
CA GLN A 58 -3.33 -6.02 12.10
C GLN A 58 -2.33 -5.08 12.78
N PRO A 59 -2.77 -4.25 13.74
CA PRO A 59 -1.83 -3.47 14.56
C PRO A 59 -0.85 -4.40 15.26
N ALA A 60 0.43 -4.04 15.27
CA ALA A 60 1.47 -4.82 15.93
C ALA A 60 1.28 -4.81 17.45
N ASN A 61 1.00 -5.97 18.02
CA ASN A 61 0.89 -6.18 19.46
C ASN A 61 1.21 -7.64 19.80
N ASP A 62 1.25 -7.97 21.09
CA ASP A 62 1.63 -9.30 21.56
C ASP A 62 0.73 -10.44 21.06
N SER A 63 -0.50 -10.16 20.63
CA SER A 63 -1.42 -11.17 20.10
C SER A 63 -1.34 -11.34 18.57
N THR A 64 -0.76 -10.37 17.87
CA THR A 64 -0.72 -10.32 16.39
C THR A 64 0.68 -10.53 15.84
N VAL A 65 1.73 -10.21 16.59
CA VAL A 65 3.12 -10.44 16.19
C VAL A 65 3.52 -11.88 16.56
N LEU A 66 3.68 -12.72 15.55
CA LEU A 66 4.10 -14.12 15.71
C LEU A 66 5.63 -14.31 15.62
N GLY A 67 6.36 -13.28 15.16
CA GLY A 67 7.82 -13.31 15.05
C GLY A 67 8.54 -13.18 16.40
N ASP A 68 9.80 -13.61 16.46
CA ASP A 68 10.60 -13.53 17.67
C ASP A 68 11.33 -12.17 17.79
N PHE A 69 10.88 -11.33 18.72
CA PHE A 69 11.47 -10.02 19.03
C PHE A 69 12.29 -10.04 20.34
N ASN A 70 12.86 -11.19 20.72
CA ASN A 70 13.73 -11.32 21.88
C ASN A 70 15.21 -11.06 21.54
N ASN A 71 15.50 -9.95 20.88
CA ASN A 71 16.84 -9.59 20.38
C ASN A 71 17.41 -10.62 19.38
N THR A 72 16.55 -11.10 18.47
CA THR A 72 16.98 -12.02 17.42
C THR A 72 17.57 -11.27 16.24
N SER A 73 18.35 -11.95 15.39
CA SER A 73 18.88 -11.37 14.17
C SER A 73 18.79 -12.32 13.00
N PHE A 74 18.56 -11.76 11.82
CA PHE A 74 18.42 -12.49 10.56
C PHE A 74 19.12 -11.74 9.44
N THR A 75 19.99 -12.44 8.70
CA THR A 75 20.69 -11.87 7.55
C THR A 75 20.06 -12.37 6.26
N ALA A 76 19.62 -11.45 5.42
CA ALA A 76 19.15 -11.70 4.07
C ALA A 76 19.74 -10.66 3.12
N ASP A 77 20.10 -11.08 1.91
CA ASP A 77 20.65 -10.20 0.87
C ASP A 77 21.84 -9.34 1.32
N GLY A 78 22.63 -9.85 2.27
CA GLY A 78 23.79 -9.14 2.85
C GLY A 78 23.45 -8.09 3.90
N VAL A 79 22.17 -7.89 4.24
CA VAL A 79 21.70 -7.00 5.31
C VAL A 79 21.36 -7.83 6.54
N THR A 80 21.96 -7.48 7.67
CA THR A 80 21.60 -8.05 8.98
C THR A 80 20.52 -7.20 9.62
N ASN A 81 19.38 -7.83 9.89
CA ASN A 81 18.22 -7.27 10.56
C ASN A 81 18.21 -7.75 12.01
N SER A 82 17.88 -6.89 12.96
CA SER A 82 17.67 -7.30 14.37
C SER A 82 16.27 -6.94 14.85
N PHE A 83 15.61 -7.87 15.53
CA PHE A 83 14.23 -7.73 15.99
C PHE A 83 14.19 -7.67 17.51
N PHE A 84 13.61 -6.61 18.06
CA PHE A 84 13.63 -6.38 19.50
C PHE A 84 12.40 -5.59 19.97
N LYS A 85 12.11 -5.68 21.28
CA LYS A 85 11.12 -4.82 21.93
C LYS A 85 11.78 -3.67 22.68
N LYS A 86 11.18 -2.49 22.60
CA LYS A 86 11.56 -1.31 23.38
C LYS A 86 10.29 -0.61 23.85
N ASP A 87 10.19 -0.32 25.15
CA ASP A 87 9.03 0.34 25.77
C ASP A 87 7.67 -0.32 25.44
N GLY A 88 7.64 -1.66 25.36
CA GLY A 88 6.44 -2.45 25.04
C GLY A 88 6.05 -2.46 23.55
N LYS A 89 6.84 -1.82 22.68
CA LYS A 89 6.64 -1.75 21.23
C LYS A 89 7.65 -2.62 20.48
N PHE A 90 7.32 -2.98 19.25
CA PHE A 90 8.10 -3.84 18.39
C PHE A 90 8.98 -3.01 17.45
N PHE A 91 10.26 -3.37 17.32
CA PHE A 91 11.23 -2.66 16.49
C PHE A 91 12.04 -3.62 15.64
N ILE A 92 12.43 -3.13 14.45
CA ILE A 92 13.43 -3.75 13.58
C ILE A 92 14.58 -2.77 13.42
N ASN A 93 15.81 -3.21 13.67
CA ASN A 93 17.00 -2.53 13.19
C ASN A 93 17.33 -3.08 11.79
N THR A 94 17.20 -2.26 10.75
CA THR A 94 17.49 -2.68 9.36
C THR A 94 17.98 -1.49 8.52
N GLN A 95 18.52 -1.79 7.34
CA GLN A 95 18.99 -0.80 6.39
C GLN A 95 17.82 0.05 5.86
N GLY A 96 17.89 1.37 6.03
CA GLY A 96 17.00 2.32 5.39
C GLY A 96 17.53 2.82 4.06
N ASP A 97 16.80 3.75 3.43
CA ASP A 97 17.13 4.36 2.13
C ASP A 97 18.52 5.04 2.07
N ASP A 98 19.08 5.43 3.21
CA ASP A 98 20.43 6.02 3.30
C ASP A 98 21.56 4.95 3.30
N GLY A 99 21.22 3.67 3.19
CA GLY A 99 22.13 2.54 3.21
C GLY A 99 22.65 2.18 4.61
N ARG A 100 22.16 2.83 5.68
CA ARG A 100 22.56 2.57 7.07
C ARG A 100 21.44 1.91 7.84
N ASN A 101 21.81 1.21 8.91
CA ASN A 101 20.83 0.61 9.79
C ASN A 101 20.19 1.63 10.73
N HIS A 102 18.86 1.61 10.83
CA HIS A 102 18.07 2.40 11.77
C HIS A 102 17.05 1.53 12.48
N ASP A 103 16.59 2.01 13.63
CA ASP A 103 15.50 1.39 14.37
C ASP A 103 14.16 1.91 13.84
N PHE A 104 13.32 1.02 13.34
CA PHE A 104 11.98 1.33 12.88
C PHE A 104 10.93 0.64 13.74
N GLU A 105 9.95 1.40 14.21
CA GLU A 105 8.79 0.84 14.93
C GLU A 105 7.91 0.06 13.94
N VAL A 106 7.58 -1.17 14.29
CA VAL A 106 6.59 -1.98 13.57
C VAL A 106 5.20 -1.52 14.02
N LEU A 107 4.44 -0.95 13.09
CA LEU A 107 3.09 -0.45 13.38
C LEU A 107 2.02 -1.49 13.03
N TYR A 108 2.23 -2.23 11.96
CA TYR A 108 1.30 -3.24 11.47
C TYR A 108 2.02 -4.51 11.04
N VAL A 109 1.36 -5.64 11.25
CA VAL A 109 1.74 -6.94 10.73
C VAL A 109 0.79 -7.32 9.61
N LEU A 110 1.33 -7.88 8.53
CA LEU A 110 0.53 -8.49 7.48
C LEU A 110 0.31 -9.96 7.79
N ASP A 111 -0.94 -10.33 8.11
CA ASP A 111 -1.34 -11.72 8.27
C ASP A 111 -1.86 -12.26 6.93
N ILE A 112 -1.04 -13.10 6.31
CA ILE A 112 -1.44 -13.93 5.18
C ILE A 112 -1.60 -15.34 5.73
N SER A 113 -2.80 -15.67 6.20
CA SER A 113 -3.19 -16.90 6.91
C SER A 113 -2.78 -18.24 6.26
N HIS A 114 -2.09 -18.22 5.11
CA HIS A 114 -1.60 -19.38 4.36
C HIS A 114 -0.11 -19.31 3.92
N TYR A 115 0.62 -18.22 4.16
CA TYR A 115 2.01 -18.10 3.71
C TYR A 115 2.90 -17.73 4.89
N SER A 116 3.99 -18.47 5.04
CA SER A 116 4.99 -18.35 6.11
C SER A 116 5.78 -17.02 6.13
N ASN A 117 5.29 -15.97 5.48
CA ASN A 117 6.00 -14.73 5.25
C ASN A 117 5.24 -13.57 5.91
N ILE A 118 5.67 -13.18 7.11
CA ILE A 118 5.19 -11.96 7.76
C ILE A 118 5.89 -10.77 7.11
N SER A 119 5.11 -9.91 6.47
CA SER A 119 5.58 -8.60 6.05
C SER A 119 5.29 -7.60 7.16
N LEU A 120 6.33 -6.90 7.62
CA LEU A 120 6.24 -5.92 8.68
C LEU A 120 6.19 -4.54 8.05
N LEU A 121 5.17 -3.76 8.35
CA LEU A 121 5.11 -2.36 7.96
C LEU A 121 5.67 -1.54 9.12
N PHE A 122 6.76 -0.87 8.82
CA PHE A 122 7.44 0.02 9.73
C PHE A 122 7.52 1.41 9.11
N GLN A 123 7.50 2.42 9.96
CA GLN A 123 7.43 3.79 9.50
C GLN A 123 8.84 4.30 9.19
N GLU A 124 9.17 4.44 7.91
CA GLU A 124 10.24 5.35 7.50
C GLU A 124 9.80 6.80 7.76
N GLY A 125 10.75 7.68 8.02
CA GLY A 125 10.52 9.04 8.54
C GLY A 125 9.31 9.80 7.97
N ASP A 126 8.68 10.60 8.85
CA ASP A 126 7.61 11.57 8.62
C ASP A 126 6.35 11.11 7.86
N TYR A 127 5.85 9.89 8.14
CA TYR A 127 4.46 9.57 7.79
C TYR A 127 3.45 10.11 8.83
N ASN A 128 2.52 10.93 8.35
CA ASN A 128 1.41 11.49 9.12
C ASN A 128 0.14 10.69 8.80
N PRO A 129 -0.30 9.76 9.68
CA PRO A 129 -1.53 9.01 9.47
C PRO A 129 -2.72 9.94 9.78
N ARG A 130 -3.06 10.83 8.86
CA ARG A 130 -4.33 11.54 8.95
C ARG A 130 -5.45 10.60 8.51
N GLY A 131 -6.24 10.19 9.50
CA GLY A 131 -7.69 9.90 9.38
C GLY A 131 -8.06 8.47 9.08
#